data_AF-A0A7X8QP24-F1
#
_entry.id   AF-A0A7X8QP24-F1
#
_cell.length_a   1.000
_cell.length_b   1.000
_cell.length_c   1.000
_cell.angle_alpha   90.00
_cell.angle_beta   90.00
_cell.angle_gamma   90.00
#
_symmetry.space_group_name_H-M   'P 1'
#
loop_
_entity.id
_entity.type
_entity.pdbx_description
1 polymer ?
#
loop_
_entity_poly.entity_id
_entity_poly.type
_entity_poly.pdbx_seq_one_letter_code
_entity_poly.pdbx_strand_id
1 'polypeptide(L)' 'GYDGLSVGPSYWGCSHITQIKDFYRSVRESLPVVVDGVEGRKALEIIKGIYKSSIKRKKIYVPFEDSLITCIKSHH' A
#
# COMPACT_ATOMS: atom_id res chain seq x y z
N GLY A 1 -17.49 -3.17 13.90
CA GLY A 1 -18.46 -3.86 13.02
C GLY A 1 -19.14 -2.82 12.16
N TYR A 2 -19.38 -3.14 10.89
CA TYR A 2 -19.91 -2.23 9.87
C TYR A 2 -21.33 -1.73 10.23
N ASP A 3 -21.57 -0.41 10.18
CA ASP A 3 -22.76 0.30 10.71
C ASP A 3 -23.87 0.58 9.68
N GLY A 4 -23.81 -0.06 8.50
CA GLY A 4 -24.96 -0.17 7.59
C GLY A 4 -25.37 1.08 6.81
N LEU A 5 -24.60 2.17 6.85
CA LEU A 5 -24.86 3.37 6.05
C LEU A 5 -24.22 3.26 4.66
N SER A 6 -24.90 3.82 3.65
CA SER A 6 -24.66 3.60 2.22
C SER A 6 -23.18 3.69 1.83
N VAL A 7 -22.68 2.57 1.33
CA VAL A 7 -21.29 2.32 0.96
C VAL A 7 -20.94 3.06 -0.33
N GLY A 8 -19.70 3.55 -0.42
CA GLY A 8 -19.12 3.89 -1.72
C GLY A 8 -19.21 2.70 -2.68
N PRO A 9 -19.00 2.91 -3.99
CA PRO A 9 -19.13 1.85 -4.98
C PRO A 9 -18.42 0.56 -4.58
N SER A 10 -19.00 -0.60 -4.93
CA SER A 10 -18.58 -1.94 -4.47
C SER A 10 -17.09 -2.25 -4.65
N TYR A 11 -16.41 -1.56 -5.57
CA TYR A 11 -15.01 -1.76 -5.93
C TYR A 11 -14.00 -1.01 -5.04
N TRP A 12 -14.44 -0.04 -4.23
CA TRP A 12 -13.60 0.57 -3.17
C TRP A 12 -14.17 0.34 -1.76
N GLY A 13 -15.43 -0.11 -1.67
CA GLY A 13 -16.05 -0.59 -0.44
C GLY A 13 -16.06 0.42 0.72
N CYS A 14 -16.27 -0.09 1.93
CA CYS A 14 -16.46 0.72 3.13
C CYS A 14 -15.18 0.92 3.97
N SER A 15 -14.10 0.23 3.60
CA SER A 15 -12.87 0.19 4.38
C SER A 15 -12.17 1.55 4.46
N HIS A 16 -12.35 2.42 3.45
CA HIS A 16 -11.84 3.79 3.50
C HIS A 16 -12.45 4.60 4.65
N ILE A 17 -13.75 4.45 4.90
CA ILE A 17 -14.42 5.14 6.01
C ILE A 17 -13.82 4.66 7.34
N THR A 18 -13.61 3.36 7.49
CA THR A 18 -12.97 2.79 8.68
C THR A 18 -11.54 3.32 8.86
N GLN A 19 -10.74 3.33 7.80
CA GLN A 19 -9.36 3.84 7.83
C GLN A 19 -9.31 5.32 8.25
N ILE A 20 -10.20 6.14 7.70
CA ILE A 20 -10.30 7.56 8.02
C ILE A 20 -10.74 7.76 9.49
N LYS A 21 -11.78 7.04 9.95
CA LYS A 21 -12.24 7.09 11.35
C LYS A 21 -11.11 6.71 12.32
N ASP A 22 -10.33 5.68 12.02
CA ASP A 22 -9.20 5.23 12.83
C ASP A 22 -8.04 6.25 12.85
N PHE A 23 -7.76 6.90 11.72
CA PHE A 23 -6.78 7.99 11.66
C PHE A 23 -7.19 9.16 12.57
N TYR A 24 -8.44 9.63 12.46
CA TYR A 24 -8.94 10.71 13.32
C TYR A 24 -8.97 10.36 14.81
N ARG A 25 -9.28 9.10 15.15
CA ARG A 25 -9.15 8.62 16.54
C ARG A 25 -7.71 8.76 17.01
N SER A 26 -6.77 8.26 16.21
CA SER A 26 -5.34 8.27 16.55
C SER A 26 -4.82 9.69 16.79
N VAL A 27 -5.20 10.64 15.94
CA VAL A 27 -4.83 12.05 16.11
C VAL A 27 -5.44 12.67 17.38
N ARG A 28 -6.73 12.47 17.61
CA ARG A 28 -7.43 13.07 18.77
C ARG A 28 -6.94 12.53 20.11
N GLU A 29 -6.65 11.23 20.16
CA GLU A 29 -6.26 10.52 21.38
C GLU A 29 -4.74 10.43 21.56
N SER A 30 -3.96 11.05 20.67
CA SER A 30 -2.50 10.96 20.65
C SER A 30 -1.98 9.51 20.62
N LEU A 31 -2.65 8.65 19.86
CA LEU A 31 -2.23 7.27 19.61
C LEU A 31 -1.41 7.17 18.32
N PRO A 32 -0.53 6.16 18.19
CA PRO A 32 0.12 5.86 16.92
C PRO A 32 -0.92 5.54 15.84
N VAL A 33 -0.69 6.03 14.62
CA VAL A 33 -1.50 5.64 13.46
C VAL A 33 -1.16 4.20 13.07
N VAL A 34 -2.19 3.41 12.73
CA VAL A 34 -2.03 1.98 12.40
C VAL A 34 -1.16 1.76 11.16
N VAL A 35 -1.27 2.65 10.17
CA VAL A 35 -0.44 2.63 8.96
C VAL A 35 0.24 3.98 8.84
N ASP A 36 1.50 4.04 9.28
CA ASP A 36 2.34 5.22 9.14
C ASP A 36 3.12 5.20 7.82
N GLY A 37 3.97 6.21 7.61
CA GLY A 37 4.81 6.27 6.41
C GLY A 37 5.81 5.12 6.32
N VAL A 38 6.28 4.56 7.43
CA VAL A 38 7.24 3.46 7.46
C VAL A 38 6.55 2.15 7.04
N GLU A 39 5.37 1.88 7.58
CA GLU A 39 4.55 0.73 7.23
C GLU A 39 4.09 0.81 5.76
N GLY A 40 3.66 2.00 5.33
CA GLY A 40 3.25 2.27 3.94
C GLY A 40 4.35 1.97 2.91
N ARG A 41 5.63 2.11 3.27
CA ARG A 41 6.75 1.79 2.35
C ARG A 41 6.79 0.32 1.93
N LYS A 42 6.27 -0.61 2.74
CA LYS A 42 6.26 -2.04 2.39
C LYS A 42 5.46 -2.31 1.11
N ALA A 43 4.34 -1.62 0.92
CA ALA A 43 3.55 -1.73 -0.30
C ALA A 43 4.35 -1.28 -1.53
N LEU A 44 5.08 -0.15 -1.41
CA LEU A 44 5.95 0.33 -2.48
C LEU A 44 7.10 -0.64 -2.77
N GLU A 45 7.71 -1.22 -1.74
CA GLU A 45 8.78 -2.20 -1.89
C GLU A 45 8.32 -3.45 -2.64
N ILE A 46 7.11 -3.95 -2.35
CA ILE A 46 6.52 -5.08 -3.08
C ILE A 46 6.34 -4.72 -4.56
N ILE A 47 5.75 -3.55 -4.87
CA ILE A 47 5.53 -3.09 -6.25
C ILE A 47 6.87 -3.00 -6.99
N LYS A 48 7.87 -2.36 -6.38
CA LYS A 48 9.21 -2.23 -6.97
C LYS A 48 9.87 -3.60 -7.18
N GLY A 49 9.66 -4.54 -6.25
CA GLY A 49 10.13 -5.92 -6.34
C GLY A 49 9.53 -6.67 -7.53
N ILE A 50 8.24 -6.47 -7.82
CA ILE A 50 7.55 -7.04 -8.99
C ILE A 50 8.18 -6.54 -10.29
N TYR A 51 8.36 -5.22 -10.43
CA TYR A 51 9.01 -4.65 -11.62
C TYR A 51 10.47 -5.11 -11.76
N LYS A 52 11.24 -5.11 -10.66
CA LYS A 52 12.63 -5.58 -10.63
C LYS A 52 12.73 -7.06 -11.03
N SER A 53 11.79 -7.89 -10.57
CA SER A 53 11.66 -9.31 -10.96
C SER A 53 11.37 -9.45 -12.45
N SER A 54 10.41 -8.69 -12.98
CA SER A 54 10.05 -8.70 -14.40
C SER A 54 11.22 -8.32 -15.31
N ILE A 55 11.98 -7.28 -14.94
CA ILE A 55 13.15 -6.81 -15.69
C ILE A 55 14.29 -7.83 -15.64
N LYS A 56 14.57 -8.41 -14.45
CA LYS A 56 15.69 -9.34 -14.24
C LYS A 56 15.37 -10.79 -14.62
N ARG A 57 14.10 -11.12 -14.85
CA ARG A 57 13.60 -12.48 -15.08
C ARG A 57 14.00 -13.46 -13.97
N LYS A 58 14.02 -12.99 -12.71
CA LYS A 58 14.44 -13.76 -11.54
C LYS A 58 13.63 -13.37 -10.31
N LYS A 59 13.45 -14.32 -9.39
CA LYS A 59 12.83 -14.05 -8.08
C LYS A 59 13.66 -13.01 -7.31
N ILE A 60 12.98 -12.03 -6.72
CA ILE A 60 13.56 -11.00 -5.86
C ILE A 60 13.08 -11.24 -4.43
N TYR A 61 14.01 -11.14 -3.47
CA TYR A 61 13.71 -11.24 -2.04
C TYR A 61 13.79 -9.84 -1.41
N VAL A 62 12.93 -9.60 -0.43
CA VAL A 62 12.96 -8.37 0.38
C VAL A 62 13.75 -8.60 1.68
N PRO A 63 14.47 -7.58 2.21
CA PRO A 63 14.65 -6.28 1.58
C PRO A 63 15.65 -6.34 0.42
N PHE A 64 15.53 -5.43 -0.53
CA PHE A 64 16.51 -5.28 -1.60
C PHE A 64 17.00 -3.84 -1.73
N GLU A 65 18.19 -3.65 -2.29
CA GLU A 65 18.72 -2.32 -2.57
C GLU A 65 17.77 -1.54 -3.48
N ASP A 66 17.33 -0.37 -2.99
CA ASP A 66 16.40 0.45 -3.71
C ASP A 66 17.08 1.14 -4.91
N SER A 67 16.43 1.09 -6.07
CA SER A 67 16.97 1.60 -7.31
C SER A 67 15.88 2.24 -8.15
N LEU A 68 16.22 3.28 -8.90
CA LEU A 68 15.31 3.87 -9.88
C LEU A 68 14.94 2.83 -10.95
N ILE A 69 13.64 2.62 -11.17
CA ILE A 69 13.16 1.80 -12.28
C ILE A 69 13.10 2.72 -13.50
N THR A 70 14.17 2.72 -14.30
CA THR A 70 14.34 3.64 -15.43
C THR A 70 13.77 3.12 -16.75
N CYS A 71 13.50 1.83 -16.87
CA CYS A 71 12.84 1.25 -18.04
C CYS A 71 11.93 0.08 -17.67
N ILE A 72 10.67 0.15 -18.11
CA ILE A 72 9.77 -1.00 -18.14
C ILE A 72 9.86 -1.52 -19.57
N LYS A 73 10.50 -2.68 -19.78
CA LYS A 73 10.59 -3.28 -21.12
C LYS A 73 9.18 -3.62 -21.59
N SER A 74 8.70 -2.95 -22.64
CA SER A 74 7.50 -3.33 -23.36
C SER A 74 7.74 -4.67 -24.04
N HIS A 75 6.88 -5.65 -23.78
CA HIS A 75 6.86 -6.89 -24.55
C HIS A 75 6.01 -6.65 -25.80
N HIS A 76 6.66 -6.61 -26.96
CA HIS A 76 6.04 -6.93 -28.24
C HIS A 76 5.99 -8.45 -28.41
#